data_AF-A0A1T4W229-F1
#
_entry.id   AF-A0A1T4W229-F1
#
_cell.length_a   1.000
_cell.length_b   1.000
_cell.length_c   1.000
_cell.angle_alpha   90.00
_cell.angle_beta   90.00
_cell.angle_gamma   90.00
#
_symmetry.space_group_name_H-M   'P 1'
#
loop_
_entity.id
_entity.type
_entity.pdbx_description
1 polymer ?
#
loop_
_entity_poly.entity_id
_entity_poly.type
_entity_poly.pdbx_seq_one_letter_code
_entity_poly.pdbx_strand_id
1 'polypeptide(L)'
;MANMDYPGPCPNCGLVESCTTQEQREEGIKTYCKGMEMELNAWKARLFDAFAQAEGHNDLQDSLNLIKSIVREIEMQKDKMLVECPTSISDVESDVGKKFGELRGHYTKLLEQLSAGFVGG
;
A
#
# COMPACT_ATOMS: atom_id res chain seq x y z
N MET A 1 -18.13 -11.82 -26.74
CA MET A 1 -17.64 -12.66 -25.64
C MET A 1 -16.52 -11.90 -24.94
N ALA A 2 -16.61 -11.86 -23.61
CA ALA A 2 -15.78 -11.23 -22.60
C ALA A 2 -14.37 -10.75 -22.99
N ASN A 3 -14.01 -9.56 -22.50
CA ASN A 3 -12.79 -9.22 -21.75
C ASN A 3 -12.32 -7.82 -22.12
N MET A 4 -12.51 -6.84 -21.22
CA MET A 4 -11.56 -5.76 -20.91
C MET A 4 -12.16 -4.82 -19.83
N ASP A 5 -12.84 -5.37 -18.82
CA ASP A 5 -13.23 -4.63 -17.61
C ASP A 5 -12.09 -4.75 -16.57
N TYR A 6 -10.88 -4.38 -17.00
CA TYR A 6 -9.70 -4.25 -16.13
C TYR A 6 -9.33 -2.77 -16.09
N PRO A 7 -9.91 -1.99 -15.15
CA PRO A 7 -9.39 -0.68 -14.85
C PRO A 7 -8.06 -0.89 -14.12
N GLY A 8 -6.97 -0.96 -14.90
CA GLY A 8 -5.64 -0.69 -14.40
C GLY A 8 -5.58 0.66 -13.68
N PRO A 9 -4.52 0.92 -12.90
CA PRO A 9 -4.45 2.01 -11.93
C PRO A 9 -4.79 3.34 -12.59
N CYS A 10 -5.69 4.09 -11.94
CA CYS A 10 -6.35 5.30 -12.40
C CYS A 10 -5.53 6.15 -13.39
N PRO A 11 -6.04 6.43 -14.61
CA PRO A 11 -5.33 7.29 -15.56
C PRO A 11 -5.38 8.79 -15.25
N ASN A 12 -5.97 9.26 -14.14
CA ASN A 12 -5.92 10.68 -13.76
C ASN A 12 -6.32 10.95 -12.28
N CYS A 13 -5.33 11.05 -11.39
CA CYS A 13 -5.52 11.68 -10.07
C CYS A 13 -5.68 13.21 -10.15
N GLY A 14 -5.33 13.83 -11.28
CA GLY A 14 -5.62 15.25 -11.55
C GLY A 14 -7.11 15.58 -11.68
N LEU A 15 -8.00 14.58 -11.62
CA LEU A 15 -9.43 14.81 -11.74
C LEU A 15 -10.09 15.29 -10.44
N VAL A 16 -9.61 14.90 -9.24
CA VAL A 16 -10.22 15.34 -7.96
C VAL A 16 -10.12 16.86 -7.80
N GLU A 17 -8.98 17.43 -8.19
CA GLU A 17 -8.75 18.88 -8.19
C GLU A 17 -9.58 19.62 -9.26
N SER A 18 -10.00 18.90 -10.31
CA SER A 18 -10.84 19.44 -11.40
C SER A 18 -12.35 19.25 -11.19
N CYS A 19 -12.76 18.51 -10.15
CA CYS A 19 -14.16 18.22 -9.87
C CYS A 19 -14.90 19.49 -9.40
N THR A 20 -15.91 19.90 -10.17
CA THR A 20 -16.71 21.11 -9.91
C THR A 20 -17.76 20.91 -8.82
N THR A 21 -18.15 19.67 -8.51
CA THR A 21 -19.18 19.35 -7.50
C THR A 21 -18.62 18.49 -6.35
N GLN A 22 -19.22 18.60 -5.16
CA GLN A 22 -18.79 17.86 -3.96
C GLN A 22 -18.96 16.34 -4.12
N GLU A 23 -20.05 15.91 -4.74
CA GLU A 23 -20.37 14.50 -4.96
C GLU A 23 -19.32 13.79 -5.84
N GLN A 24 -18.84 14.46 -6.89
CA GLN A 24 -17.77 13.94 -7.76
C GLN A 24 -16.43 13.82 -7.02
N ARG A 25 -16.13 14.71 -6.09
CA ARG A 25 -14.90 14.63 -5.27
C ARG A 25 -14.96 13.45 -4.33
N GLU A 26 -16.09 13.24 -3.67
CA GLU A 26 -16.30 12.10 -2.77
C GLU A 26 -16.17 10.77 -3.53
N GLU A 27 -16.70 10.68 -4.76
CA GLU A 27 -16.56 9.49 -5.60
C GLU A 27 -15.11 9.26 -6.07
N GLY A 28 -14.40 10.33 -6.44
CA GLY A 28 -12.97 10.27 -6.79
C GLY A 28 -12.09 9.77 -5.64
N ILE A 29 -12.31 10.30 -4.43
CA ILE A 29 -11.58 9.86 -3.22
C ILE A 29 -11.94 8.42 -2.86
N LYS A 30 -13.22 8.03 -2.93
CA LYS A 30 -13.62 6.62 -2.72
C LYS A 30 -12.92 5.69 -3.69
N THR A 31 -12.81 6.07 -4.96
CA THR A 31 -12.12 5.26 -5.99
C THR A 31 -10.63 5.16 -5.69
N TYR A 32 -9.98 6.26 -5.32
CA TYR A 32 -8.58 6.27 -4.92
C TYR A 32 -8.32 5.38 -3.69
N CYS A 33 -9.13 5.53 -2.63
CA CYS A 33 -9.06 4.71 -1.42
C CYS A 33 -9.26 3.22 -1.74
N LYS A 34 -10.16 2.88 -2.67
CA LYS A 34 -10.38 1.50 -3.13
C LYS A 34 -9.15 0.94 -3.85
N GLY A 35 -8.50 1.74 -4.68
CA GLY A 35 -7.22 1.38 -5.31
C GLY A 35 -6.14 1.07 -4.26
N MET A 36 -5.99 1.96 -3.29
CA MET A 36 -5.06 1.79 -2.18
C MET A 36 -5.37 0.54 -1.34
N GLU A 37 -6.64 0.24 -1.09
CA GLU A 37 -7.07 -0.96 -0.38
C GLU A 37 -6.71 -2.25 -1.13
N MET A 38 -6.90 -2.28 -2.45
CA MET A 38 -6.50 -3.43 -3.27
C MET A 38 -4.98 -3.65 -3.22
N GLU A 39 -4.19 -2.59 -3.33
CA GLU A 39 -2.73 -2.70 -3.23
C GLU A 39 -2.28 -3.14 -1.84
N LEU A 40 -2.88 -2.60 -0.78
CA LEU A 40 -2.61 -3.01 0.60
C LEU A 40 -2.94 -4.48 0.84
N ASN A 41 -4.08 -4.97 0.32
CA ASN A 41 -4.45 -6.37 0.46
C ASN A 41 -3.47 -7.29 -0.29
N ALA A 42 -3.02 -6.90 -1.48
CA ALA A 42 -1.98 -7.63 -2.19
C ALA A 42 -0.66 -7.66 -1.43
N TRP A 43 -0.26 -6.55 -0.79
CA TRP A 43 0.92 -6.49 0.06
C TRP A 43 0.78 -7.35 1.31
N LYS A 44 -0.34 -7.26 2.04
CA LYS A 44 -0.61 -8.08 3.22
C LYS A 44 -0.51 -9.57 2.92
N ALA A 45 -1.04 -10.01 1.78
CA ALA A 45 -0.93 -11.40 1.34
C ALA A 45 0.54 -11.83 1.16
N ARG A 46 1.36 -11.01 0.49
CA ARG A 46 2.80 -11.28 0.32
C ARG A 46 3.57 -11.28 1.64
N LEU A 47 3.22 -10.36 2.53
CA LEU A 47 3.84 -10.23 3.84
C LEU A 47 3.48 -11.40 4.76
N PHE A 48 2.30 -12.00 4.61
CA PHE A 48 1.88 -13.14 5.40
C PHE A 48 2.88 -14.30 5.28
N ASP A 49 3.25 -14.68 4.07
CA ASP A 49 4.20 -15.77 3.82
C ASP A 49 5.60 -15.44 4.34
N ALA A 50 6.05 -14.19 4.19
CA ALA A 50 7.34 -13.75 4.69
C ALA A 50 7.38 -13.70 6.23
N PHE A 51 6.27 -13.33 6.87
CA PHE A 51 6.16 -13.28 8.33
C PHE A 51 6.12 -14.68 8.93
N ALA A 52 5.43 -15.62 8.28
CA ALA A 52 5.43 -17.01 8.69
C ALA A 52 6.84 -17.63 8.58
N GLN A 53 7.58 -17.32 7.51
CA GLN A 53 8.97 -17.78 7.35
C GLN A 53 9.94 -17.14 8.35
N ALA A 54 9.69 -15.89 8.73
CA ALA A 54 10.50 -15.20 9.74
C ALA A 54 10.10 -15.55 11.18
N GLU A 55 9.06 -16.37 11.39
CA GLU A 55 8.65 -16.79 12.71
C GLU A 55 9.76 -17.64 13.38
N GLY A 56 10.24 -17.21 14.54
CA GLY A 56 11.39 -17.83 15.23
C GLY A 56 12.74 -17.17 14.95
N HIS A 57 12.83 -16.23 14.01
CA HIS A 57 14.02 -15.43 13.74
C HIS A 57 14.00 -14.12 14.54
N ASN A 58 14.54 -14.13 15.76
CA ASN A 58 14.59 -12.95 16.64
C ASN A 58 15.39 -11.78 16.02
N ASP A 59 16.36 -12.08 15.18
CA ASP A 59 17.18 -11.11 14.44
C ASP A 59 16.41 -10.35 13.36
N LEU A 60 15.28 -10.89 12.90
CA LEU A 60 14.41 -10.27 11.89
C LEU A 60 13.26 -9.47 12.50
N GLN A 61 13.08 -9.52 13.82
CA GLN A 61 11.92 -8.96 14.50
C GLN A 61 11.77 -7.44 14.28
N ASP A 62 12.88 -6.71 14.25
CA ASP A 62 12.88 -5.27 13.95
C ASP A 62 12.43 -4.97 12.52
N SER A 63 12.92 -5.75 11.54
CA SER A 63 12.47 -5.66 10.14
C SER A 63 10.97 -5.93 10.01
N LEU A 64 10.46 -6.95 10.70
CA LEU A 64 9.04 -7.28 10.71
C LEU A 64 8.20 -6.15 11.34
N ASN A 65 8.67 -5.57 12.44
CA ASN A 65 7.99 -4.47 13.12
C ASN A 65 7.94 -3.22 12.24
N LEU A 66 9.02 -2.91 11.54
CA LEU A 66 9.08 -1.77 10.62
C LEU A 66 8.11 -1.93 9.44
N ILE A 67 8.08 -3.11 8.82
CA ILE A 67 7.13 -3.43 7.75
C ILE A 67 5.69 -3.28 8.25
N LYS A 68 5.37 -3.81 9.45
CA LYS A 68 4.04 -3.67 10.07
C LYS A 68 3.68 -2.20 10.32
N SER A 69 4.64 -1.37 10.76
CA SER A 69 4.43 0.07 10.95
C SER A 69 4.07 0.76 9.65
N ILE A 70 4.84 0.52 8.58
CA ILE A 70 4.59 1.13 7.27
C ILE A 70 3.21 0.75 6.74
N VAL A 71 2.84 -0.53 6.82
CA VAL A 71 1.49 -0.99 6.41
C VAL A 71 0.41 -0.24 7.18
N ARG A 72 0.56 -0.12 8.50
CA ARG A 72 -0.41 0.59 9.35
C ARG A 72 -0.49 2.08 9.04
N GLU A 73 0.63 2.72 8.72
CA GLU A 73 0.65 4.13 8.32
C GLU A 73 -0.12 4.37 7.02
N ILE A 74 0.03 3.49 6.03
CA ILE A 74 -0.73 3.58 4.77
C ILE A 74 -2.23 3.34 5.04
N GLU A 75 -2.59 2.40 5.91
CA GLU A 75 -3.99 2.18 6.33
C GLU A 75 -4.59 3.41 7.02
N MET A 76 -3.86 4.01 7.96
CA MET A 76 -4.30 5.24 8.64
C MET A 76 -4.52 6.38 7.65
N GLN A 77 -3.65 6.51 6.64
CA GLN A 77 -3.80 7.54 5.62
C GLN A 77 -5.04 7.31 4.75
N LYS A 78 -5.31 6.05 4.36
CA LYS A 78 -6.55 5.66 3.67
C LYS A 78 -7.79 6.03 4.49
N ASP A 79 -7.82 5.66 5.76
CA ASP A 79 -8.96 5.93 6.65
C ASP A 79 -9.15 7.44 6.88
N LYS A 80 -8.05 8.18 7.05
CA LYS A 80 -8.07 9.65 7.16
C LYS A 80 -8.66 10.32 5.93
N MET A 81 -8.28 9.90 4.72
CA MET A 81 -8.86 10.47 3.49
C MET A 81 -10.34 10.18 3.33
N LEU A 82 -10.81 9.00 3.75
CA LEU A 82 -12.24 8.66 3.72
C LEU A 82 -13.06 9.53 4.69
N VAL A 83 -12.46 9.95 5.80
CA VAL A 83 -13.12 10.80 6.81
C VAL A 83 -13.03 12.28 6.46
N GLU A 84 -11.86 12.76 6.06
CA GLU A 84 -11.60 14.20 5.85
C GLU A 84 -11.97 14.68 4.44
N CYS A 85 -12.10 13.78 3.46
CA CYS A 85 -12.48 14.08 2.07
C CYS A 85 -11.72 15.32 1.51
N PRO A 86 -10.37 15.31 1.52
CA PRO A 86 -9.58 16.50 1.24
C PRO A 86 -9.78 17.02 -0.19
N THR A 87 -9.69 18.34 -0.36
CA THR A 87 -9.86 19.00 -1.67
C THR A 87 -8.73 18.70 -2.66
N SER A 88 -7.56 18.28 -2.16
CA SER A 88 -6.43 17.80 -2.95
C SER A 88 -5.86 16.55 -2.30
N ILE A 89 -5.47 15.58 -3.13
CA ILE A 89 -4.84 14.33 -2.70
C ILE A 89 -3.37 14.23 -3.12
N SER A 90 -2.84 15.24 -3.83
CA SER A 90 -1.50 15.19 -4.45
C SER A 90 -0.37 14.95 -3.43
N ASP A 91 -0.42 15.65 -2.29
CA ASP A 91 0.56 15.47 -1.21
C ASP A 91 0.43 14.09 -0.56
N VAL A 92 -0.82 13.61 -0.40
CA VAL A 92 -1.11 12.30 0.17
C VAL A 92 -0.63 11.19 -0.76
N GLU A 93 -0.84 11.34 -2.06
CA GLU A 93 -0.41 10.38 -3.07
C GLU A 93 1.11 10.27 -3.12
N SER A 94 1.82 11.40 -3.04
CA SER A 94 3.27 11.42 -2.97
C SER A 94 3.79 10.70 -1.72
N ASP A 95 3.20 10.97 -0.55
CA ASP A 95 3.59 10.33 0.71
C ASP A 95 3.28 8.84 0.72
N VAL A 96 2.09 8.44 0.27
CA VAL A 96 1.69 7.03 0.16
C VAL A 96 2.56 6.29 -0.85
N GLY A 97 2.85 6.89 -2.00
CA GLY A 97 3.74 6.32 -3.02
C GLY A 97 5.15 6.09 -2.45
N LYS A 98 5.67 7.03 -1.66
CA LYS A 98 6.95 6.85 -0.96
C LYS A 98 6.89 5.70 0.05
N LYS A 99 5.82 5.59 0.84
CA LYS A 99 5.64 4.50 1.82
C LYS A 99 5.55 3.12 1.14
N PHE A 100 4.88 3.02 0.00
CA PHE A 100 4.89 1.77 -0.79
C PHE A 100 6.30 1.44 -1.33
N GLY A 101 7.08 2.45 -1.70
CA GLY A 101 8.49 2.30 -2.07
C GLY A 101 9.34 1.77 -0.91
N GLU A 102 9.18 2.36 0.28
CA GLU A 102 9.85 1.92 1.51
C GLU A 102 9.44 0.50 1.89
N LEU A 103 8.15 0.19 1.85
CA LEU A 103 7.60 -1.15 2.09
C LEU A 103 8.26 -2.19 1.20
N ARG A 104 8.34 -1.90 -0.11
CA ARG A 104 9.00 -2.78 -1.08
C ARG A 104 10.47 -2.96 -0.75
N GLY A 105 11.18 -1.90 -0.38
CA GLY A 105 12.59 -1.96 0.00
C GLY A 105 12.83 -2.84 1.22
N HIS A 106 12.03 -2.68 2.28
CA HIS A 106 12.14 -3.49 3.50
C HIS A 106 11.73 -4.94 3.26
N TYR A 107 10.70 -5.18 2.47
CA TYR A 107 10.30 -6.53 2.08
C TYR A 107 11.39 -7.26 1.30
N THR A 108 12.02 -6.63 0.31
CA THR A 108 13.13 -7.23 -0.44
C THR A 108 14.28 -7.61 0.48
N LYS A 109 14.67 -6.70 1.40
CA LYS A 109 15.73 -6.99 2.39
C LYS A 109 15.38 -8.16 3.31
N LEU A 110 14.13 -8.24 3.76
CA LEU A 110 13.65 -9.37 4.56
C LEU A 110 13.80 -10.69 3.79
N LEU A 111 13.42 -10.72 2.52
CA LEU A 111 13.60 -11.91 1.68
C LEU A 111 15.07 -12.28 1.45
N GLU A 112 15.94 -11.29 1.28
CA GLU A 112 17.39 -11.52 1.18
C GLU A 112 17.94 -12.18 2.45
N GLN A 113 17.50 -11.73 3.63
CA GLN A 113 17.92 -12.32 4.90
C GLN A 113 17.37 -13.75 5.09
N LEU A 114 16.09 -13.97 4.76
CA LEU A 114 15.47 -15.30 4.81
C LEU A 114 16.14 -16.29 3.84
N SER A 115 16.45 -15.87 2.62
CA SER A 115 17.11 -16.70 1.62
C SER A 115 18.58 -16.95 1.92
N ALA A 116 19.30 -16.00 2.51
CA ALA A 116 20.68 -16.19 2.99
C ALA A 116 20.76 -17.25 4.10
N GLY A 117 19.72 -17.40 4.93
CA GLY A 117 19.61 -18.47 5.91
C GLY A 117 19.32 -19.86 5.30
N PHE A 118 18.80 -19.94 4.08
CA PHE A 118 18.37 -21.19 3.44
C PHE A 118 19.48 -21.92 2.65
N VAL A 119 20.54 -21.23 2.22
CA VAL A 119 21.64 -21.83 1.41
C VAL A 119 22.81 -22.35 2.28
N GLY A 120 22.69 -22.31 3.61
CA GLY A 120 23.69 -22.82 4.55
C GLY A 120 23.26 -24.12 5.23
N GLY A 121 23.10 -25.20 4.47
CA GLY A 121 22.90 -26.57 4.95
C GLY A 121 23.94 -27.52 4.37
#